data_AF-A0A8H4C8L2-F1
#
_entry.id   AF-A0A8H4C8L2-F1
#
_cell.length_a   1.000
_cell.length_b   1.000
_cell.length_c   1.000
_cell.angle_alpha   90.00
_cell.angle_beta   90.00
_cell.angle_gamma   90.00
#
_symmetry.space_group_name_H-M   'P 1'
#
loop_
_entity.id
_entity.type
_entity.pdbx_description
1 polymer ?
#
loop_
_entity_poly.entity_id
_entity_poly.type
_entity_poly.pdbx_seq_one_letter_code
_entity_poly.pdbx_strand_id
1 'polypeptide(L)'
;MMLEERHRGKQVFIRMMTPPDRLNAVKVIAEDEERTVVLLQLYNQSEDADDLLPQNSICIIKESFLKVTTDGAYSLRVDYVGDITQLLVKDERI
;
A
#
# COMPACT_ATOMS: atom_id res chain seq x y z
N MET A 1 1.44 -9.17 10.62
CA MET A 1 0.02 -8.80 10.41
C MET A 1 -0.86 -10.03 10.59
N MET A 2 -2.12 -9.88 10.98
CA MET A 2 -3.13 -10.95 11.03
C MET A 2 -4.09 -10.78 9.85
N LEU A 3 -4.53 -11.90 9.28
CA LEU A 3 -5.43 -11.95 8.13
C LEU A 3 -6.83 -11.47 8.52
N GLU A 4 -7.50 -10.71 7.63
CA GLU A 4 -8.87 -10.22 7.81
C GLU A 4 -9.10 -9.31 9.04
N GLU A 5 -8.03 -8.80 9.62
CA GLU A 5 -8.10 -7.79 10.68
C GLU A 5 -7.66 -6.43 10.15
N ARG A 6 -8.37 -5.38 10.56
CA ARG A 6 -7.92 -4.01 10.37
C ARG A 6 -6.89 -3.70 11.45
N HIS A 7 -5.66 -3.43 11.04
CA HIS A 7 -4.54 -3.21 11.96
C HIS A 7 -4.56 -1.78 12.51
N ARG A 8 -5.53 -1.51 13.39
CA ARG A 8 -5.67 -0.20 14.05
C ARG A 8 -4.45 0.15 14.88
N GLY A 9 -3.88 1.34 14.65
CA GLY A 9 -2.71 1.83 15.38
C GLY A 9 -1.36 1.22 14.98
N LYS A 10 -1.33 0.27 14.01
CA LYS A 10 -0.08 -0.22 13.42
C LYS A 10 0.18 0.49 12.09
N GLN A 11 1.45 0.76 11.85
CA GLN A 11 1.93 1.39 10.62
C GLN A 11 2.77 0.37 9.87
N VAL A 12 2.73 0.46 8.55
CA VAL A 12 3.46 -0.42 7.66
C VAL A 12 4.28 0.46 6.74
N PHE A 13 5.59 0.25 6.75
CA PHE A 13 6.45 0.87 5.76
C PHE A 13 6.50 -0.03 4.55
N ILE A 14 6.24 0.56 3.39
CA ILE A 14 6.32 -0.16 2.13
C ILE A 14 7.06 0.68 1.08
N ARG A 15 7.84 0.02 0.22
CA ARG A 15 8.45 0.63 -0.96
C ARG A 15 7.73 0.17 -2.22
N MET A 16 7.32 1.10 -3.06
CA MET A 16 6.69 0.81 -4.35
C MET A 16 7.73 0.25 -5.33
N MET A 17 7.48 -0.94 -5.87
CA MET A 17 8.41 -1.64 -6.76
C MET A 17 8.02 -1.52 -8.23
N THR A 18 6.74 -1.34 -8.52
CA THR A 18 6.21 -1.15 -9.87
C THR A 18 5.51 0.21 -9.99
N PRO A 19 5.34 0.74 -11.22
CA PRO A 19 4.34 1.77 -11.47
C PRO A 19 2.94 1.29 -11.04
N PRO A 20 2.03 2.23 -10.71
CA PRO A 20 0.64 1.91 -10.47
C PRO A 20 -0.04 1.44 -11.75
N ASP A 21 -0.86 0.38 -11.62
CA ASP A 21 -1.74 -0.13 -12.65
C ASP A 21 -3.21 0.03 -12.21
N ARG A 22 -4.04 0.61 -13.08
CA ARG A 22 -5.44 0.88 -12.78
C ARG A 22 -6.34 -0.01 -13.65
N LEU A 23 -7.13 -0.84 -12.96
CA LEU A 23 -8.19 -1.65 -13.59
C LEU A 23 -9.52 -1.48 -12.85
N ASN A 24 -9.63 -2.10 -11.67
CA ASN A 24 -10.80 -1.99 -10.78
C ASN A 24 -10.45 -1.28 -9.44
N ALA A 25 -9.16 -1.01 -9.27
CA ALA A 25 -8.49 -0.40 -8.12
C ALA A 25 -7.10 0.04 -8.62
N VAL A 26 -6.44 0.96 -7.92
CA VAL A 26 -5.02 1.24 -8.16
C VAL A 26 -4.23 0.11 -7.52
N LYS A 27 -3.40 -0.57 -8.31
CA LYS A 27 -2.60 -1.72 -7.89
C LYS A 27 -1.13 -1.40 -8.00
N VAL A 28 -0.37 -1.75 -6.96
CA VAL A 28 1.08 -1.61 -6.95
C VAL A 28 1.70 -2.84 -6.30
N ILE A 29 2.79 -3.34 -6.86
CA ILE A 29 3.63 -4.30 -6.14
C ILE A 29 4.54 -3.50 -5.22
N ALA A 30 4.50 -3.80 -3.93
CA ALA A 30 5.33 -3.16 -2.93
C ALA A 30 6.12 -4.20 -2.12
N GLU A 31 7.18 -3.78 -1.46
CA GLU A 31 7.88 -4.58 -0.47
C GLU A 31 7.84 -3.92 0.91
N ASP A 32 7.76 -4.72 1.97
CA ASP A 32 7.94 -4.24 3.35
C ASP A 32 9.41 -4.25 3.79
N GLU A 33 9.65 -3.87 5.05
CA GLU A 33 10.99 -3.80 5.66
C GLU A 33 11.71 -5.15 5.71
N GLU A 34 10.96 -6.26 5.76
CA GLU A 34 11.47 -7.63 5.78
C GLU A 34 11.67 -8.19 4.35
N ARG A 35 11.54 -7.34 3.32
CA ARG A 35 11.57 -7.69 1.88
C ARG A 35 10.45 -8.63 1.46
N THR A 36 9.35 -8.65 2.20
CA THR A 36 8.14 -9.38 1.81
C THR A 36 7.44 -8.60 0.70
N VAL A 37 7.30 -9.22 -0.46
CA VAL A 37 6.58 -8.64 -1.59
C VAL A 37 5.08 -8.83 -1.40
N VAL A 38 4.32 -7.75 -1.55
CA VAL A 38 2.87 -7.73 -1.37
C VAL A 38 2.20 -6.89 -2.45
N LEU A 39 1.00 -7.31 -2.86
CA LEU A 39 0.14 -6.52 -3.71
C LEU A 39 -0.61 -5.48 -2.88
N LEU A 40 -0.36 -4.20 -3.11
CA LEU A 40 -1.15 -3.10 -2.58
C LEU A 40 -2.33 -2.79 -3.51
N GLN A 41 -3.51 -2.58 -2.93
CA GLN A 41 -4.73 -2.23 -3.66
C GLN A 41 -5.45 -1.07 -3.00
N LEU A 42 -5.58 0.03 -3.73
CA LEU A 42 -6.38 1.19 -3.36
C LEU A 42 -7.74 1.14 -4.04
N TYR A 43 -8.79 1.03 -3.24
CA TYR A 43 -10.17 1.03 -3.73
C TYR A 43 -10.79 2.42 -3.67
N ASN A 44 -11.77 2.67 -4.54
CA ASN A 44 -12.61 3.88 -4.54
C ASN A 44 -11.83 5.20 -4.64
N GLN A 45 -10.74 5.22 -5.41
CA GLN A 45 -9.93 6.43 -5.59
C GLN A 45 -10.27 7.18 -6.89
N SER A 46 -10.16 8.51 -6.87
CA SER A 46 -10.20 9.34 -8.08
C SER A 46 -9.00 9.04 -9.00
N GLU A 47 -9.04 9.53 -10.24
CA GLU A 47 -7.95 9.33 -11.21
C GLU A 47 -6.60 9.86 -10.71
N ASP A 48 -6.61 10.92 -9.89
CA ASP A 48 -5.40 11.55 -9.34
C ASP A 48 -4.62 10.66 -8.34
N ALA A 49 -5.18 9.53 -7.91
CA ALA A 49 -4.49 8.65 -6.97
C ALA A 49 -3.33 7.85 -7.58
N ASP A 50 -3.22 7.81 -8.91
CA ASP A 50 -2.09 7.14 -9.57
C ASP A 50 -0.78 7.90 -9.31
N ASP A 51 -0.85 9.23 -9.19
CA ASP A 51 0.32 10.08 -8.90
C ASP A 51 0.81 9.96 -7.43
N LEU A 52 0.01 9.34 -6.55
CA LEU A 52 0.34 9.20 -5.13
C LEU A 52 1.29 8.06 -4.81
N LEU A 53 1.43 7.10 -5.72
CA LEU A 53 2.27 5.92 -5.53
C LEU A 53 3.32 5.79 -6.63
N PRO A 54 4.21 6.80 -6.80
CA PRO A 54 5.26 6.69 -7.80
C PRO A 54 6.20 5.53 -7.47
N GLN A 55 6.69 4.86 -8.50
CA GLN A 55 7.66 3.78 -8.33
C GLN A 55 8.89 4.27 -7.54
N ASN A 56 9.45 3.40 -6.70
CA ASN A 56 10.56 3.66 -5.79
C ASN A 56 10.26 4.66 -4.65
N SER A 57 9.01 5.12 -4.49
CA SER A 57 8.62 5.85 -3.29
C SER A 57 8.46 4.92 -2.10
N ILE A 58 8.68 5.47 -0.91
CA ILE A 58 8.41 4.81 0.36
C ILE A 58 7.18 5.48 0.97
N CYS A 59 6.25 4.67 1.46
CA CYS A 59 5.04 5.15 2.09
C CYS A 59 4.81 4.46 3.43
N ILE A 60 4.23 5.22 4.36
CA ILE A 60 3.60 4.69 5.57
C ILE A 60 2.14 4.44 5.24
N ILE A 61 1.66 3.23 5.51
CA ILE A 61 0.25 2.88 5.47
C ILE A 61 -0.27 2.68 6.89
N LYS A 62 -1.34 3.41 7.21
CA LYS A 62 -2.13 3.22 8.42
C LYS A 62 -3.36 2.39 8.09
N GLU A 63 -3.93 1.72 9.09
CA GLU A 63 -5.29 1.15 8.98
C GLU A 63 -5.49 0.15 7.81
N SER A 64 -4.42 -0.50 7.36
CA SER A 64 -4.48 -1.45 6.24
C SER A 64 -5.24 -2.72 6.60
N PHE A 65 -5.85 -3.32 5.58
CA PHE A 65 -6.57 -4.57 5.69
C PHE A 65 -5.87 -5.64 4.85
N LEU A 66 -5.32 -6.67 5.52
CA LEU A 66 -4.72 -7.81 4.85
C LEU A 66 -5.84 -8.77 4.40
N LYS A 67 -5.93 -9.03 3.09
CA LYS A 67 -6.95 -9.90 2.51
C LYS A 67 -6.37 -10.95 1.58
N VAL A 68 -7.10 -12.05 1.42
CA VAL A 68 -6.86 -13.03 0.35
C VAL A 68 -7.47 -12.54 -0.96
N THR A 69 -6.73 -12.61 -2.06
CA THR A 69 -7.21 -12.34 -3.42
C THR A 69 -7.87 -13.57 -4.01
N THR A 70 -8.61 -13.41 -5.11
CA THR A 70 -9.38 -14.50 -5.74
C THR A 70 -8.51 -15.68 -6.20
N ASP A 71 -7.24 -15.42 -6.51
CA ASP A 71 -6.22 -16.41 -6.88
C ASP A 71 -5.52 -17.06 -5.66
N GLY A 72 -5.93 -16.74 -4.43
CA GLY A 72 -5.37 -17.27 -3.19
C GLY A 72 -4.11 -16.55 -2.70
N ALA A 73 -3.63 -15.53 -3.41
CA ALA A 73 -2.52 -14.70 -2.94
C ALA A 73 -2.98 -13.74 -1.82
N TYR A 74 -2.02 -13.03 -1.20
CA TYR A 74 -2.31 -12.02 -0.20
C TYR A 74 -2.15 -10.61 -0.78
N SER A 75 -3.00 -9.69 -0.33
CA SER A 75 -2.91 -8.27 -0.69
C SER A 75 -3.20 -7.37 0.51
N LEU A 76 -2.56 -6.21 0.51
CA LEU A 76 -2.90 -5.10 1.38
C LEU A 76 -3.92 -4.21 0.70
N ARG A 77 -5.10 -4.10 1.31
CA ARG A 77 -6.14 -3.20 0.87
C ARG A 77 -6.13 -1.92 1.71
N VAL A 78 -6.24 -0.79 1.02
CA VAL A 78 -6.44 0.53 1.62
C VAL A 78 -7.66 1.17 0.96
N ASP A 79 -8.62 1.61 1.77
CA ASP A 79 -9.87 2.21 1.28
C ASP A 79 -9.84 3.73 1.30
N TYR A 80 -8.94 4.33 2.09
CA TYR A 80 -8.85 5.76 2.25
C TYR A 80 -7.43 6.24 1.99
N VAL A 81 -7.28 7.16 1.03
CA VAL A 81 -5.98 7.67 0.61
C VAL A 81 -5.25 8.44 1.72
N GLY A 82 -5.98 9.08 2.64
CA GLY A 82 -5.38 9.75 3.78
C GLY A 82 -4.73 8.81 4.79
N ASP A 83 -4.96 7.50 4.68
CA ASP A 83 -4.24 6.49 5.43
C ASP A 83 -2.84 6.23 4.85
N ILE A 84 -2.52 6.78 3.68
CA ILE A 84 -1.19 6.72 3.06
C ILE A 84 -0.45 8.03 3.30
N THR A 85 0.81 7.94 3.73
CA THR A 85 1.72 9.07 3.81
C THR A 85 3.02 8.72 3.12
N GLN A 86 3.31 9.40 2.01
CA GLN A 86 4.60 9.26 1.34
C GLN A 86 5.71 9.88 2.20
N LEU A 87 6.83 9.18 2.30
CA LEU A 87 8.05 9.66 2.94
C LEU A 87 8.96 10.24 1.87
N LEU A 88 9.47 11.43 2.11
CA LEU A 88 10.52 12.02 1.28
C LEU A 88 11.86 11.37 1.65
N VAL A 89 12.80 11.29 0.71
CA VAL A 89 14.15 10.70 0.91
C VAL A 89 14.98 11.43 1.99
N LYS A 90 14.46 12.52 2.56
CA LYS A 90 15.02 13.29 3.69
C LYS A 90 14.02 13.46 4.85
N ASP A 91 13.11 12.51 5.01
CA ASP A 91 12.17 12.54 6.12
C ASP A 91 12.86 12.04 7.39
N GLU A 92 12.85 12.83 8.47
CA GLU A 92 13.50 12.53 9.77
C GLU A 92 12.88 11.30 10.48
N ARG A 93 11.88 10.67 9.87
CA ARG A 93 11.23 9.43 10.31
C ARG A 93 11.94 8.16 9.83
N ILE A 94 13.06 8.29 9.11
CA ILE A 94 13.92 7.20 8.62
C ILE A 94 15.31 7.31 9.26
#